data_AF-A0A963T8S1-F1
#
_entry.id   AF-A0A963T8S1-F1
#
_cell.length_a   1.000
_cell.length_b   1.000
_cell.length_c   1.000
_cell.angle_alpha   90.00
_cell.angle_beta   90.00
_cell.angle_gamma   90.00
#
_symmetry.space_group_name_H-M   'P 1'
#
loop_
_entity.id
_entity.type
_entity.pdbx_description
1 polymer ?
#
loop_
_entity_poly.entity_id
_entity_poly.type
_entity_poly.pdbx_seq_one_letter_code
_entity_poly.pdbx_strand_id
1 'polypeptide(L)'
;RAPAAARRADLAGQGHATVPRFSPHAVSIPGSVDAWCRLAADHGTWDMARLLAPAARLAREGYRITPRVAYDWELAADALDTDPDAQALFRDRAYAVGDRHAQPALADTLERIGRDGRDGFYAGLVAEDMVAKLRARGGVHTLDDFAAHAGEWVEPIHTDYRGHRVWECPPNGQGIVALEMLNILAGLPVPGPHSAERLHQEIEAARLAYNDRDALLADTGTPVSALLSDAHARDLRARIDPDRALTDLPPPLMPDHPDTVYLCVVDKDRNAVSLINSLFDNFGSAILAPRSGVMLNNRACCFSLAEGHPNALAPGRRPLHTIIPGMLTAGGRAVMPFGVMGGHYQAVGQVRLLRALLDDGLDPQTALELPRVFPVPGGPVQAEDTLTAVARNGLLARGHRLVKPPKPLGGGQAIWIDHDRGVLIGGSEPRKDGLALGYE
;
A
#
# COMPACT_ATOMS: atom_id res chain seq x y z
N ARG A 1 11.42 9.67 -2.90
CA ARG A 1 12.75 9.36 -3.50
C ARG A 1 13.81 9.32 -2.40
N ALA A 2 14.94 8.64 -2.59
CA ALA A 2 16.08 8.73 -1.67
C ALA A 2 16.76 10.11 -1.77
N PRO A 3 17.30 10.66 -0.66
CA PRO A 3 18.12 11.87 -0.69
C PRO A 3 19.29 11.78 -1.68
N ALA A 4 19.72 12.91 -2.25
CA ALA A 4 20.85 12.97 -3.18
C ALA A 4 22.17 12.48 -2.57
N ALA A 5 22.31 12.56 -1.25
CA ALA A 5 23.47 12.09 -0.50
C ALA A 5 23.36 10.62 -0.02
N ALA A 6 22.23 9.93 -0.22
CA ALA A 6 22.07 8.54 0.23
C ALA A 6 22.96 7.58 -0.57
N ARG A 7 23.81 6.78 0.09
CA ARG A 7 24.66 5.78 -0.55
C ARG A 7 24.43 4.40 0.08
N ARG A 8 24.28 3.37 -0.76
CA ARG A 8 24.25 1.96 -0.35
C ARG A 8 25.51 1.58 0.44
N ALA A 9 26.67 2.01 -0.04
CA ALA A 9 27.98 1.65 0.52
C ALA A 9 28.13 2.08 1.99
N ASP A 10 27.53 3.20 2.38
CA ASP A 10 27.61 3.70 3.75
C ASP A 10 26.90 2.75 4.72
N LEU A 11 25.68 2.32 4.39
CA LEU A 11 24.91 1.38 5.21
C LEU A 11 25.51 -0.03 5.18
N ALA A 12 25.92 -0.50 4.01
CA ALA A 12 26.55 -1.81 3.87
C ALA A 12 27.90 -1.87 4.62
N GLY A 13 28.70 -0.79 4.58
CA GLY A 13 29.96 -0.67 5.31
C GLY A 13 29.78 -0.63 6.83
N GLN A 14 28.60 -0.24 7.31
CA GLN A 14 28.19 -0.33 8.72
C GLN A 14 27.68 -1.73 9.11
N GLY A 15 27.70 -2.70 8.18
CA GLY A 15 27.27 -4.08 8.42
C GLY A 15 25.76 -4.30 8.33
N HIS A 16 24.99 -3.34 7.80
CA HIS A 16 23.55 -3.51 7.62
C HIS A 16 23.25 -4.37 6.37
N ALA A 17 22.45 -5.42 6.56
CA ALA A 17 21.95 -6.26 5.46
C ALA A 17 20.75 -5.64 4.74
N THR A 18 19.96 -4.83 5.43
CA THR A 18 18.81 -4.07 4.92
C THR A 18 18.82 -2.65 5.49
N VAL A 19 18.09 -1.72 4.88
CA VAL A 19 17.97 -0.36 5.42
C VAL A 19 17.27 -0.42 6.79
N PRO A 20 17.87 0.10 7.88
CA PRO A 20 17.31 -0.07 9.23
C PRO A 20 15.98 0.68 9.41
N ARG A 21 14.95 -0.07 9.85
CA ARG A 21 13.53 0.32 9.82
C ARG A 21 13.17 1.66 10.47
N PHE A 22 13.78 1.97 11.61
CA PHE A 22 13.51 3.17 12.41
C PHE A 22 14.67 4.18 12.38
N SER A 23 15.54 4.07 11.37
CA SER A 23 16.62 5.02 11.13
C SER A 23 16.16 6.16 10.21
N PRO A 24 16.79 7.34 10.25
CA PRO A 24 16.51 8.37 9.26
C PRO A 24 16.83 7.92 7.83
N HIS A 25 17.73 6.94 7.63
CA HIS A 25 18.03 6.40 6.31
C HIS A 25 16.86 5.65 5.67
N ALA A 26 15.89 5.19 6.46
CA ALA A 26 14.65 4.62 5.96
C ALA A 26 13.66 5.69 5.44
N VAL A 27 13.88 6.97 5.76
CA VAL A 27 12.99 8.05 5.35
C VAL A 27 13.27 8.46 3.91
N SER A 28 12.30 8.22 3.03
CA SER A 28 12.31 8.81 1.69
C SER A 28 11.65 10.18 1.71
N ILE A 29 11.98 11.07 0.76
CA ILE A 29 11.32 12.38 0.64
C ILE A 29 9.80 12.17 0.51
N PRO A 30 8.98 12.67 1.47
CA PRO A 30 7.53 12.47 1.45
C PRO A 30 6.89 13.10 0.21
N GLY A 31 6.09 12.34 -0.54
CA GLY A 31 5.51 12.81 -1.81
C GLY A 31 4.01 13.09 -1.82
N SER A 32 3.31 12.74 -0.74
CA SER A 32 1.84 12.80 -0.71
C SER A 32 1.27 14.21 -0.90
N VAL A 33 1.91 15.22 -0.30
CA VAL A 33 1.40 16.60 -0.34
C VAL A 33 1.49 17.18 -1.75
N ASP A 34 2.61 16.94 -2.45
CA ASP A 34 2.74 17.35 -3.85
C ASP A 34 1.67 16.69 -4.72
N ALA A 35 1.43 15.39 -4.55
CA ALA A 35 0.39 14.67 -5.26
C ALA A 35 -1.02 15.22 -4.99
N TRP A 36 -1.34 15.55 -3.74
CA TRP A 36 -2.63 16.17 -3.38
C TRP A 36 -2.80 17.55 -4.02
N CYS A 37 -1.79 18.41 -3.90
CA CYS A 37 -1.83 19.76 -4.48
C CYS A 37 -1.98 19.70 -6.00
N ARG A 38 -1.25 18.80 -6.67
CA ARG A 38 -1.32 18.62 -8.12
C ARG A 38 -2.66 18.07 -8.57
N LEU A 39 -3.18 17.02 -7.91
CA LEU A 39 -4.50 16.47 -8.21
C LEU A 39 -5.60 17.54 -8.07
N ALA A 40 -5.55 18.33 -6.99
CA ALA A 40 -6.51 19.40 -6.75
C ALA A 40 -6.39 20.54 -7.76
N ALA A 41 -5.17 20.90 -8.18
CA ALA A 41 -4.96 21.94 -9.18
C ALA A 41 -5.42 21.52 -10.58
N ASP A 42 -5.13 20.27 -10.98
CA ASP A 42 -5.37 19.78 -12.34
C ASP A 42 -6.84 19.32 -12.54
N HIS A 43 -7.47 18.78 -11.49
CA HIS A 43 -8.78 18.12 -11.57
C HIS A 43 -9.79 18.57 -10.51
N GLY A 44 -9.38 19.36 -9.53
CA GLY A 44 -10.25 19.82 -8.44
C GLY A 44 -11.00 21.10 -8.76
N THR A 45 -12.09 21.33 -8.04
CA THR A 45 -12.88 22.58 -8.12
C THR A 45 -12.77 23.45 -6.89
N TRP A 46 -12.17 22.94 -5.81
CA TRP A 46 -12.00 23.64 -4.54
C TRP A 46 -10.52 23.91 -4.27
N ASP A 47 -10.23 25.01 -3.60
CA ASP A 47 -8.87 25.32 -3.15
C ASP A 47 -8.40 24.37 -2.03
N MET A 48 -7.09 24.32 -1.84
CA MET A 48 -6.45 23.46 -0.83
C MET A 48 -6.88 23.81 0.60
N ALA A 49 -7.12 25.09 0.89
CA ALA A 49 -7.56 25.53 2.21
C ALA A 49 -8.90 24.90 2.59
N ARG A 50 -9.87 24.92 1.68
CA ARG A 50 -11.18 24.28 1.85
C ARG A 50 -11.06 22.76 1.96
N LEU A 51 -10.23 22.14 1.12
CA LEU A 51 -10.04 20.68 1.12
C LEU A 51 -9.43 20.18 2.44
N LEU A 52 -8.46 20.92 3.01
CA LEU A 52 -7.75 20.51 4.23
C LEU A 52 -8.38 21.02 5.53
N ALA A 53 -9.29 21.99 5.48
CA ALA A 53 -9.92 22.56 6.68
C ALA A 53 -10.54 21.51 7.62
N PRO A 54 -11.26 20.46 7.15
CA PRO A 54 -11.78 19.43 8.04
C PRO A 54 -10.68 18.65 8.77
N ALA A 55 -9.58 18.32 8.08
CA ALA A 55 -8.44 17.59 8.66
C ALA A 55 -7.68 18.48 9.66
N ALA A 56 -7.45 19.75 9.33
CA ALA A 56 -6.82 20.71 10.24
C ALA A 56 -7.65 20.90 11.52
N ARG A 57 -8.98 21.02 11.38
CA ARG A 57 -9.90 21.10 12.53
C ARG A 57 -9.81 19.86 13.40
N LEU A 58 -9.88 18.66 12.83
CA LEU A 58 -9.75 17.41 13.60
C LEU A 58 -8.38 17.27 14.28
N ALA A 59 -7.31 17.73 13.65
CA ALA A 59 -5.98 17.73 14.27
C ALA A 59 -5.91 18.73 15.45
N ARG A 60 -6.51 19.91 15.33
CA ARG A 60 -6.49 20.95 16.38
C ARG A 60 -7.45 20.64 17.53
N GLU A 61 -8.69 20.31 17.19
CA GLU A 61 -9.79 20.00 18.10
C GLU A 61 -9.82 18.54 18.53
N GLY A 62 -8.92 17.71 18.03
CA GLY A 62 -8.80 16.31 18.39
C GLY A 62 -9.94 15.41 17.91
N TYR A 63 -9.65 14.11 17.92
CA TYR A 63 -10.57 13.04 17.53
C TYR A 63 -10.61 11.94 18.59
N ARG A 64 -11.64 11.11 18.53
CA ARG A 64 -11.81 9.96 19.43
C ARG A 64 -11.08 8.76 18.86
N ILE A 65 -10.26 8.13 19.70
CA ILE A 65 -9.52 6.94 19.32
C ILE A 65 -10.48 5.77 19.18
N THR A 66 -10.50 5.15 18.01
CA THR A 66 -11.34 3.98 17.74
C THR A 66 -10.64 2.69 18.17
N PRO A 67 -11.38 1.57 18.37
CA PRO A 67 -10.78 0.30 18.78
C PRO A 67 -9.65 -0.18 17.87
N ARG A 68 -9.79 -0.04 16.53
CA ARG A 68 -8.73 -0.45 15.62
C ARG A 68 -7.47 0.39 15.79
N VAL A 69 -7.63 1.71 15.93
CA VAL A 69 -6.51 2.64 16.12
C VAL A 69 -5.77 2.33 17.42
N ALA A 70 -6.48 2.11 18.54
CA ALA A 70 -5.85 1.77 19.81
C ALA A 70 -5.01 0.48 19.71
N TYR A 71 -5.55 -0.56 19.05
CA TYR A 71 -4.82 -1.80 18.80
C TYR A 71 -3.53 -1.58 17.98
N ASP A 72 -3.62 -0.84 16.87
CA ASP A 72 -2.44 -0.56 16.01
C ASP A 72 -1.40 0.30 16.73
N TRP A 73 -1.83 1.11 17.68
CA TRP A 73 -0.98 1.97 18.49
C TRP A 73 -0.15 1.20 19.51
N GLU A 74 -0.79 0.24 20.19
CA GLU A 74 -0.11 -0.68 21.11
C GLU A 74 0.97 -1.49 20.39
N LEU A 75 0.69 -1.97 19.17
CA LEU A 75 1.67 -2.67 18.34
C LEU A 75 2.87 -1.81 17.94
N ALA A 76 2.72 -0.49 17.94
CA ALA A 76 3.78 0.46 17.58
C ALA A 76 4.52 1.05 18.80
N ALA A 77 4.19 0.61 20.02
CA ALA A 77 4.74 1.13 21.27
C ALA A 77 6.27 1.22 21.26
N ASP A 78 6.94 0.08 21.04
CA ASP A 78 8.41 0.00 21.08
C ASP A 78 9.06 0.89 20.01
N ALA A 79 8.42 1.06 18.86
CA ALA A 79 8.91 1.93 17.80
C ALA A 79 8.80 3.41 18.20
N LEU A 80 7.67 3.80 18.80
CA LEU A 80 7.43 5.17 19.26
C LEU A 80 8.40 5.59 20.37
N ASP A 81 8.80 4.65 21.24
CA ASP A 81 9.78 4.90 22.30
C ASP A 81 11.21 5.18 21.76
N THR A 82 11.46 4.97 20.46
CA THR A 82 12.75 5.30 19.82
C THR A 82 12.92 6.79 19.48
N ASP A 83 11.85 7.59 19.61
CA ASP A 83 11.86 9.02 19.35
C ASP A 83 11.12 9.79 20.46
N PRO A 84 11.82 10.63 21.25
CA PRO A 84 11.20 11.33 22.38
C PRO A 84 10.00 12.21 22.01
N ASP A 85 10.01 12.82 20.82
CA ASP A 85 8.91 13.68 20.37
C ASP A 85 7.68 12.82 19.99
N ALA A 86 7.90 11.69 19.32
CA ALA A 86 6.83 10.73 19.04
C ALA A 86 6.27 10.12 20.33
N GLN A 87 7.14 9.70 21.26
CA GLN A 87 6.74 9.19 22.57
C GLN A 87 5.90 10.21 23.34
N ALA A 88 6.33 11.46 23.43
CA ALA A 88 5.61 12.50 24.13
C ALA A 88 4.21 12.76 23.53
N LEU A 89 4.10 12.79 22.20
CA LEU A 89 2.83 13.05 21.54
C LEU A 89 1.88 11.85 21.66
N PHE A 90 2.41 10.64 21.53
CA PHE A 90 1.59 9.46 21.27
C PHE A 90 1.52 8.44 22.43
N ARG A 91 2.44 8.46 23.39
CA ARG A 91 2.58 7.41 24.41
C ARG A 91 2.49 7.90 25.85
N ASP A 92 3.09 9.04 26.20
CA ASP A 92 3.20 9.49 27.59
C ASP A 92 1.86 9.64 28.32
N ARG A 93 0.80 9.96 27.57
CA ARG A 93 -0.56 10.09 28.12
C ARG A 93 -1.30 8.75 28.29
N ALA A 94 -0.74 7.63 27.80
CA ALA A 94 -1.35 6.31 27.81
C ALA A 94 -2.80 6.30 27.28
N TYR A 95 -2.98 6.78 26.05
CA TYR A 95 -4.28 6.90 25.40
C TYR A 95 -5.05 5.58 25.31
N ALA A 96 -6.34 5.59 25.66
CA ALA A 96 -7.27 4.47 25.55
C ALA A 96 -8.33 4.69 24.45
N VAL A 97 -9.08 3.63 24.13
CA VAL A 97 -10.26 3.71 23.25
C VAL A 97 -11.24 4.76 23.80
N GLY A 98 -11.69 5.67 22.92
CA GLY A 98 -12.60 6.77 23.27
C GLY A 98 -11.92 8.01 23.83
N ASP A 99 -10.63 7.96 24.17
CA ASP A 99 -9.89 9.16 24.56
C ASP A 99 -9.81 10.15 23.39
N ARG A 100 -9.72 11.43 23.74
CA ARG A 100 -9.49 12.51 22.78
C ARG A 100 -8.00 12.72 22.59
N HIS A 101 -7.51 12.46 21.39
CA HIS A 101 -6.15 12.76 20.94
C HIS A 101 -6.16 13.97 20.00
N ALA A 102 -5.18 14.86 20.12
CA ALA A 102 -5.06 16.06 19.29
C ALA A 102 -3.60 16.29 18.89
N GLN A 103 -3.39 16.87 17.72
CA GLN A 103 -2.09 17.15 17.11
C GLN A 103 -2.04 18.61 16.60
N PRO A 104 -1.96 19.63 17.49
CA PRO A 104 -2.03 21.04 17.09
C PRO A 104 -0.95 21.46 16.09
N ALA A 105 0.28 20.96 16.22
CA ALA A 105 1.36 21.25 15.27
C ALA A 105 1.05 20.74 13.86
N LEU A 106 0.42 19.55 13.75
CA LEU A 106 -0.04 19.03 12.47
C LEU A 106 -1.18 19.88 11.89
N ALA A 107 -2.06 20.42 12.73
CA ALA A 107 -3.11 21.34 12.28
C ALA A 107 -2.51 22.61 11.65
N ASP A 108 -1.52 23.21 12.30
CA ASP A 108 -0.81 24.38 11.76
C ASP A 108 -0.11 24.05 10.42
N THR A 109 0.45 22.83 10.29
CA THR A 109 1.03 22.35 9.02
C THR A 109 -0.04 22.20 7.94
N LEU A 110 -1.19 21.59 8.23
CA LEU A 110 -2.28 21.45 7.27
C LEU A 110 -2.85 22.80 6.82
N GLU A 111 -2.95 23.77 7.73
CA GLU A 111 -3.36 25.14 7.40
C GLU A 111 -2.32 25.88 6.53
N ARG A 112 -1.01 25.66 6.79
CA ARG A 112 0.06 26.17 5.92
C ARG A 112 -0.02 25.59 4.52
N ILE A 113 -0.25 24.29 4.38
CA ILE A 113 -0.46 23.66 3.07
C ILE A 113 -1.72 24.22 2.40
N GLY A 114 -2.79 24.43 3.17
CA GLY A 114 -4.02 25.04 2.67
C GLY A 114 -3.80 26.43 2.06
N ARG A 115 -3.00 27.26 2.72
CA ARG A 115 -2.72 28.65 2.30
C ARG A 115 -1.65 28.75 1.22
N ASP A 116 -0.55 28.03 1.40
CA ASP A 116 0.69 28.19 0.64
C ASP A 116 0.87 27.05 -0.40
N GLY A 117 -0.12 26.15 -0.49
CA GLY A 117 -0.09 25.00 -1.39
C GLY A 117 1.08 24.06 -1.09
N ARG A 118 1.75 23.62 -2.15
CA ARG A 118 2.93 22.75 -2.08
C ARG A 118 4.03 23.35 -1.19
N ASP A 119 4.30 24.64 -1.32
CA ASP A 119 5.42 25.28 -0.63
C ASP A 119 5.19 25.39 0.89
N GLY A 120 3.93 25.25 1.35
CA GLY A 120 3.60 25.11 2.76
C GLY A 120 4.20 23.85 3.43
N PHE A 121 4.63 22.85 2.64
CA PHE A 121 5.26 21.61 3.13
C PHE A 121 6.72 21.44 2.69
N TYR A 122 7.04 21.79 1.45
CA TYR A 122 8.36 21.55 0.86
C TYR A 122 9.36 22.71 1.04
N ALA A 123 8.93 23.81 1.68
CA ALA A 123 9.78 24.96 2.00
C ALA A 123 9.49 25.50 3.42
N GLY A 124 10.35 26.44 3.85
CA GLY A 124 10.20 27.15 5.13
C GLY A 124 10.13 26.23 6.35
N LEU A 125 9.32 26.62 7.33
CA LEU A 125 9.30 26.01 8.67
C LEU A 125 9.10 24.49 8.66
N VAL A 126 8.22 23.95 7.80
CA VAL A 126 7.90 22.51 7.80
C VAL A 126 9.08 21.71 7.24
N ALA A 127 9.64 22.14 6.11
CA ALA A 127 10.83 21.49 5.53
C ALA A 127 12.06 21.62 6.44
N GLU A 128 12.28 22.79 7.03
CA GLU A 128 13.37 23.04 7.99
C GLU A 128 13.27 22.13 9.22
N ASP A 129 12.08 21.96 9.79
CA ASP A 129 11.83 21.10 10.95
C ASP A 129 12.11 19.62 10.63
N MET A 130 11.59 19.12 9.50
CA MET A 130 11.83 17.75 9.05
C MET A 130 13.32 17.49 8.79
N VAL A 131 14.00 18.37 8.06
CA VAL A 131 15.43 18.22 7.74
C VAL A 131 16.29 18.31 8.99
N ALA A 132 16.00 19.25 9.90
CA ALA A 132 16.72 19.37 11.16
C ALA A 132 16.58 18.09 12.01
N LYS A 133 15.36 17.57 12.14
CA LYS A 133 15.09 16.32 12.87
C LYS A 133 15.84 15.13 12.28
N LEU A 134 15.81 14.97 10.97
CA LEU A 134 16.48 13.87 10.26
C LEU A 134 17.99 13.95 10.42
N ARG A 135 18.59 15.13 10.21
CA ARG A 135 20.04 15.35 10.33
C ARG A 135 20.55 15.13 11.75
N ALA A 136 19.80 15.56 12.76
CA ALA A 136 20.14 15.32 14.17
C ALA A 136 20.25 13.82 14.50
N ARG A 137 19.59 12.95 13.73
CA ARG A 137 19.63 11.49 13.87
C ARG A 137 20.61 10.79 12.91
N GLY A 138 21.43 11.55 12.16
CA GLY A 138 22.39 11.00 11.19
C GLY A 138 21.85 10.88 9.76
N GLY A 139 20.66 11.41 9.48
CA GLY A 139 20.11 11.50 8.12
C GLY A 139 20.91 12.43 7.22
N VAL A 140 20.86 12.17 5.92
CA VAL A 140 21.61 12.91 4.89
C VAL A 140 20.73 13.84 4.06
N HIS A 141 19.48 14.02 4.47
CA HIS A 141 18.47 14.85 3.80
C HIS A 141 18.89 16.32 3.80
N THR A 142 18.54 17.03 2.73
CA THR A 142 18.79 18.46 2.56
C THR A 142 17.48 19.20 2.26
N LEU A 143 17.47 20.51 2.44
CA LEU A 143 16.32 21.33 1.99
C LEU A 143 16.16 21.23 0.46
N ASP A 144 17.27 21.12 -0.28
CA ASP A 144 17.22 20.96 -1.74
C ASP A 144 16.56 19.65 -2.16
N ASP A 145 16.75 18.55 -1.41
CA ASP A 145 16.05 17.28 -1.67
C ASP A 145 14.52 17.42 -1.56
N PHE A 146 14.05 18.21 -0.58
CA PHE A 146 12.62 18.51 -0.40
C PHE A 146 12.13 19.48 -1.47
N ALA A 147 12.86 20.57 -1.72
CA ALA A 147 12.50 21.57 -2.71
C ALA A 147 12.41 20.98 -4.13
N ALA A 148 13.32 20.07 -4.49
CA ALA A 148 13.36 19.42 -5.80
C ALA A 148 12.33 18.28 -5.98
N HIS A 149 11.58 17.90 -4.93
CA HIS A 149 10.60 16.83 -5.05
C HIS A 149 9.44 17.21 -5.97
N ALA A 150 9.14 16.40 -6.97
CA ALA A 150 7.92 16.55 -7.75
C ALA A 150 7.31 15.17 -8.02
N GLY A 151 5.99 15.08 -7.91
CA GLY A 151 5.21 13.96 -8.39
C GLY A 151 5.20 13.92 -9.92
N GLU A 152 4.77 12.80 -10.47
CA GLU A 152 4.74 12.54 -11.92
C GLU A 152 3.36 12.02 -12.31
N TRP A 153 2.78 12.58 -13.37
CA TRP A 153 1.72 11.88 -14.10
C TRP A 153 2.38 10.78 -14.92
N VAL A 154 1.89 9.55 -14.75
CA VAL A 154 2.44 8.36 -15.39
C VAL A 154 1.32 7.63 -16.12
N GLU A 155 1.67 6.97 -17.21
CA GLU A 155 0.73 6.09 -17.92
C GLU A 155 0.56 4.79 -17.12
N PRO A 156 -0.66 4.40 -16.75
CA PRO A 156 -0.91 3.15 -16.05
C PRO A 156 -0.63 1.93 -16.94
N ILE A 157 -0.23 0.83 -16.30
CA ILE A 157 -0.10 -0.47 -16.94
C ILE A 157 -1.39 -1.27 -16.74
N HIS A 158 -1.63 -2.26 -17.59
CA HIS A 158 -2.84 -3.06 -17.49
C HIS A 158 -2.68 -4.49 -17.95
N THR A 159 -3.67 -5.30 -17.60
CA THR A 159 -4.00 -6.53 -18.30
C THR A 159 -5.52 -6.62 -18.54
N ASP A 160 -5.91 -7.44 -19.52
CA ASP A 160 -7.31 -7.76 -19.76
C ASP A 160 -7.69 -9.05 -19.00
N TYR A 161 -8.78 -8.99 -18.24
CA TYR A 161 -9.28 -10.09 -17.43
C TYR A 161 -10.80 -10.14 -17.50
N ARG A 162 -11.34 -11.28 -17.98
CA ARG A 162 -12.80 -11.53 -18.08
C ARG A 162 -13.58 -10.37 -18.73
N GLY A 163 -13.09 -9.89 -19.88
CA GLY A 163 -13.74 -8.82 -20.65
C GLY A 163 -13.57 -7.40 -20.07
N HIS A 164 -12.82 -7.26 -18.98
CA HIS A 164 -12.49 -5.99 -18.36
C HIS A 164 -10.99 -5.73 -18.49
N ARG A 165 -10.60 -4.46 -18.38
CA ARG A 165 -9.21 -4.07 -18.24
C ARG A 165 -8.93 -3.63 -16.82
N VAL A 166 -7.95 -4.25 -16.19
CA VAL A 166 -7.48 -3.98 -14.84
C VAL A 166 -6.25 -3.10 -14.94
N TRP A 167 -6.32 -1.91 -14.35
CA TRP A 167 -5.27 -0.91 -14.40
C TRP A 167 -4.57 -0.77 -13.05
N GLU A 168 -3.26 -0.59 -13.12
CA GLU A 168 -2.39 -0.38 -11.98
C GLU A 168 -1.34 0.69 -12.30
N CYS A 169 -0.77 1.30 -11.26
CA CYS A 169 0.39 2.17 -11.43
C CYS A 169 1.58 1.38 -12.01
N PRO A 170 2.39 1.98 -12.90
CA PRO A 170 3.60 1.34 -13.43
C PRO A 170 4.67 1.17 -12.35
N PRO A 171 5.76 0.42 -12.63
CA PRO A 171 6.97 0.44 -11.83
C PRO A 171 7.41 1.87 -11.50
N ASN A 172 7.90 2.15 -10.30
CA ASN A 172 8.33 1.25 -9.23
C ASN A 172 7.22 0.65 -8.34
N GLY A 173 5.93 0.84 -8.68
CA GLY A 173 4.82 0.23 -7.95
C GLY A 173 4.70 -1.28 -8.16
N GLN A 174 4.23 -2.01 -7.15
CA GLN A 174 4.04 -3.47 -7.24
C GLN A 174 2.73 -3.90 -7.90
N GLY A 175 1.97 -2.99 -8.53
CA GLY A 175 0.68 -3.32 -9.16
C GLY A 175 0.82 -4.35 -10.27
N ILE A 176 2.00 -4.40 -10.90
CA ILE A 176 2.39 -5.44 -11.86
C ILE A 176 2.21 -6.86 -11.33
N VAL A 177 2.36 -7.09 -10.01
CA VAL A 177 2.16 -8.40 -9.38
C VAL A 177 0.70 -8.83 -9.47
N ALA A 178 -0.24 -7.91 -9.24
CA ALA A 178 -1.67 -8.21 -9.36
C ALA A 178 -2.03 -8.56 -10.81
N LEU A 179 -1.50 -7.79 -11.76
CA LEU A 179 -1.72 -8.03 -13.20
C LEU A 179 -1.13 -9.37 -13.66
N GLU A 180 0.09 -9.69 -13.24
CA GLU A 180 0.76 -10.96 -13.53
C GLU A 180 0.00 -12.15 -12.93
N MET A 181 -0.44 -12.04 -11.68
CA MET A 181 -1.31 -13.04 -11.05
C MET A 181 -2.60 -13.27 -11.85
N LEU A 182 -3.27 -12.20 -12.31
CA LEU A 182 -4.47 -12.33 -13.14
C LEU A 182 -4.16 -13.05 -14.46
N ASN A 183 -3.03 -12.77 -15.11
CA ASN A 183 -2.62 -13.44 -16.35
C ASN A 183 -2.35 -14.94 -16.15
N ILE A 184 -1.70 -15.30 -15.04
CA ILE A 184 -1.50 -16.71 -14.68
C ILE A 184 -2.86 -17.39 -14.48
N LEU A 185 -3.73 -16.80 -13.67
CA LEU A 185 -5.01 -17.37 -13.27
C LEU A 185 -6.06 -17.39 -14.40
N ALA A 186 -5.98 -16.49 -15.38
CA ALA A 186 -6.94 -16.39 -16.48
C ALA A 186 -7.10 -17.68 -17.29
N GLY A 187 -6.02 -18.47 -17.40
CA GLY A 187 -5.98 -19.74 -18.12
C GLY A 187 -6.12 -20.99 -17.25
N LEU A 188 -6.47 -20.86 -15.97
CA LEU A 188 -6.75 -21.98 -15.08
C LEU A 188 -8.26 -22.20 -14.92
N PRO A 189 -8.69 -23.41 -14.49
CA PRO A 189 -10.07 -23.64 -14.08
C PRO A 189 -10.52 -22.65 -13.00
N VAL A 190 -11.82 -22.44 -12.89
CA VAL A 190 -12.44 -21.56 -11.89
C VAL A 190 -13.24 -22.40 -10.89
N PRO A 191 -12.59 -23.00 -9.87
CA PRO A 191 -13.30 -23.63 -8.77
C PRO A 191 -14.10 -22.59 -7.97
N GLY A 192 -15.07 -23.08 -7.19
CA GLY A 192 -15.89 -22.24 -6.34
C GLY A 192 -15.04 -21.37 -5.38
N PRO A 193 -15.51 -20.15 -5.04
CA PRO A 193 -14.70 -19.13 -4.38
C PRO A 193 -14.10 -19.62 -3.05
N HIS A 194 -14.78 -20.49 -2.31
CA HIS A 194 -14.33 -21.01 -1.01
C HIS A 194 -13.50 -22.31 -1.09
N SER A 195 -13.25 -22.86 -2.28
CA SER A 195 -12.63 -24.18 -2.41
C SER A 195 -11.13 -24.15 -2.12
N ALA A 196 -10.57 -25.28 -1.70
CA ALA A 196 -9.13 -25.43 -1.49
C ALA A 196 -8.35 -25.26 -2.80
N GLU A 197 -8.92 -25.73 -3.91
CA GLU A 197 -8.36 -25.62 -5.27
C GLU A 197 -8.23 -24.14 -5.67
N ARG A 198 -9.29 -23.35 -5.45
CA ARG A 198 -9.29 -21.91 -5.73
C ARG A 198 -8.20 -21.18 -4.95
N LEU A 199 -8.13 -21.42 -3.65
CA LEU A 199 -7.14 -20.81 -2.77
C LEU A 199 -5.72 -21.28 -3.10
N HIS A 200 -5.53 -22.56 -3.44
CA HIS A 200 -4.24 -23.09 -3.85
C HIS A 200 -3.75 -22.40 -5.14
N GLN A 201 -4.59 -22.26 -6.17
CA GLN A 201 -4.21 -21.54 -7.40
C GLN A 201 -3.78 -20.10 -7.10
N GLU A 202 -4.53 -19.38 -6.27
CA GLU A 202 -4.22 -18.00 -5.89
C GLU A 202 -2.91 -17.89 -5.08
N ILE A 203 -2.66 -18.85 -4.18
CA ILE A 203 -1.41 -18.93 -3.41
C ILE A 203 -0.21 -19.16 -4.32
N GLU A 204 -0.29 -20.11 -5.24
CA GLU A 204 0.83 -20.47 -6.10
C GLU A 204 1.11 -19.38 -7.15
N ALA A 205 0.07 -18.78 -7.72
CA ALA A 205 0.23 -17.63 -8.62
C ALA A 205 0.88 -16.44 -7.90
N ALA A 206 0.47 -16.16 -6.66
CA ALA A 206 1.08 -15.10 -5.85
C ALA A 206 2.56 -15.36 -5.60
N ARG A 207 2.92 -16.58 -5.19
CA ARG A 207 4.33 -16.96 -4.93
C ARG A 207 5.22 -16.74 -6.15
N LEU A 208 4.74 -17.11 -7.33
CA LEU A 208 5.46 -16.93 -8.59
C LEU A 208 5.59 -15.44 -8.96
N ALA A 209 4.51 -14.67 -8.90
CA ALA A 209 4.55 -13.24 -9.24
C ALA A 209 5.38 -12.42 -8.23
N TYR A 210 5.36 -12.76 -6.94
CA TYR A 210 6.23 -12.12 -5.95
C TYR A 210 7.70 -12.45 -6.14
N ASN A 211 8.03 -13.64 -6.65
CA ASN A 211 9.40 -13.98 -7.02
C ASN A 211 9.90 -13.05 -8.14
N ASP A 212 9.09 -12.78 -9.16
CA ASP A 212 9.46 -11.90 -10.26
C ASP A 212 9.54 -10.44 -9.81
N ARG A 213 8.63 -10.00 -8.92
CA ARG A 213 8.73 -8.72 -8.22
C ARG A 213 10.10 -8.56 -7.54
N ASP A 214 10.46 -9.54 -6.72
CA ASP A 214 11.66 -9.46 -5.90
C ASP A 214 12.94 -9.49 -6.74
N ALA A 215 12.92 -10.15 -7.90
CA ALA A 215 14.05 -10.19 -8.82
C ALA A 215 14.17 -8.95 -9.72
N LEU A 216 13.04 -8.35 -10.16
CA LEU A 216 13.03 -7.46 -11.33
C LEU A 216 12.36 -6.10 -11.11
N LEU A 217 11.53 -5.92 -10.07
CA LEU A 217 10.83 -4.65 -9.85
C LEU A 217 11.77 -3.59 -9.29
N ALA A 218 11.87 -2.46 -9.99
CA ALA A 218 12.75 -1.35 -9.64
C ALA A 218 12.23 -0.01 -10.20
N ASP A 219 12.93 1.07 -9.87
CA ASP A 219 12.67 2.43 -10.39
C ASP A 219 12.84 2.55 -11.91
N THR A 220 13.77 1.81 -12.48
CA THR A 220 14.02 1.77 -13.93
C THR A 220 14.41 0.37 -14.35
N GLY A 221 14.11 0.01 -15.59
CA GLY A 221 14.58 -1.24 -16.20
C GLY A 221 13.71 -2.46 -15.88
N THR A 222 12.57 -2.28 -15.20
CA THR A 222 11.60 -3.37 -15.04
C THR A 222 10.99 -3.74 -16.40
N PRO A 223 11.07 -5.01 -16.85
CA PRO A 223 10.63 -5.43 -18.17
C PRO A 223 9.12 -5.68 -18.20
N VAL A 224 8.31 -4.62 -18.07
CA VAL A 224 6.83 -4.69 -17.93
C VAL A 224 6.19 -5.55 -19.02
N SER A 225 6.53 -5.31 -20.30
CA SER A 225 5.92 -6.04 -21.42
C SER A 225 6.24 -7.54 -21.42
N ALA A 226 7.40 -7.94 -20.89
CA ALA A 226 7.76 -9.35 -20.78
C ALA A 226 6.97 -10.02 -19.65
N LEU A 227 6.94 -9.40 -18.47
CA LEU A 227 6.23 -9.90 -17.28
C LEU A 227 4.72 -10.00 -17.49
N LEU A 228 4.13 -9.10 -18.28
CA LEU A 228 2.70 -9.12 -18.59
C LEU A 228 2.34 -9.89 -19.86
N SER A 229 3.29 -10.59 -20.48
CA SER A 229 3.04 -11.34 -21.72
C SER A 229 2.33 -12.69 -21.48
N ASP A 230 1.56 -13.13 -22.48
CA ASP A 230 0.93 -14.46 -22.48
C ASP A 230 1.95 -15.60 -22.44
N ALA A 231 3.15 -15.40 -22.99
CA ALA A 231 4.21 -16.40 -22.95
C ALA A 231 4.70 -16.61 -21.52
N HIS A 232 5.04 -15.52 -20.83
CA HIS A 232 5.47 -15.55 -19.43
C HIS A 232 4.40 -16.13 -18.51
N ALA A 233 3.14 -15.70 -18.67
CA ALA A 233 2.02 -16.23 -17.89
C ALA A 233 1.81 -17.73 -18.11
N ARG A 234 2.02 -18.26 -19.32
CA ARG A 234 1.97 -19.71 -19.60
C ARG A 234 3.10 -20.46 -18.92
N ASP A 235 4.31 -19.92 -18.94
CA ASP A 235 5.48 -20.54 -18.32
C ASP A 235 5.32 -20.61 -16.80
N LEU A 236 4.86 -19.53 -16.17
CA LEU A 236 4.55 -19.53 -14.74
C LEU A 236 3.40 -20.49 -14.41
N ARG A 237 2.32 -20.50 -15.19
CA ARG A 237 1.19 -21.41 -14.99
C ARG A 237 1.61 -22.88 -15.06
N ALA A 238 2.53 -23.23 -15.96
CA ALA A 238 3.04 -24.60 -16.08
C ALA A 238 3.81 -25.10 -14.85
N ARG A 239 4.24 -24.19 -13.96
CA ARG A 239 4.90 -24.51 -12.69
C ARG A 239 3.93 -24.78 -11.55
N ILE A 240 2.63 -24.50 -11.74
CA ILE A 240 1.60 -24.73 -10.71
C ILE A 240 1.15 -26.19 -10.80
N ASP A 241 1.51 -26.98 -9.79
CA ASP A 241 1.04 -28.35 -9.62
C ASP A 241 -0.30 -28.32 -8.85
N PRO A 242 -1.43 -28.78 -9.43
CA PRO A 242 -2.75 -28.64 -8.83
C PRO A 242 -2.90 -29.35 -7.48
N ASP A 243 -2.02 -30.30 -7.16
CA ASP A 243 -2.09 -31.14 -5.98
C ASP A 243 -0.92 -30.92 -5.01
N ARG A 244 0.04 -30.05 -5.34
CA ARG A 244 1.24 -29.85 -4.51
C ARG A 244 1.73 -28.41 -4.51
N ALA A 245 2.00 -27.89 -3.32
CA ALA A 245 2.56 -26.56 -3.10
C ALA A 245 4.04 -26.48 -3.56
N LEU A 246 4.41 -25.38 -4.20
CA LEU A 246 5.79 -25.02 -4.48
C LEU A 246 6.59 -24.86 -3.18
N THR A 247 7.80 -25.41 -3.17
CA THR A 247 8.75 -25.32 -2.04
C THR A 247 10.04 -24.57 -2.39
N ASP A 248 10.35 -24.46 -3.68
CA ASP A 248 11.69 -24.07 -4.14
C ASP A 248 11.64 -22.69 -4.80
N LEU A 249 11.64 -21.64 -3.97
CA LEU A 249 11.77 -20.25 -4.40
C LEU A 249 12.94 -19.55 -3.69
N PRO A 250 13.63 -18.62 -4.36
CA PRO A 250 14.60 -17.74 -3.72
C PRO A 250 14.02 -17.02 -2.48
N PRO A 251 14.89 -16.64 -1.52
CA PRO A 251 14.48 -15.79 -0.40
C PRO A 251 13.90 -14.46 -0.89
N PRO A 252 12.89 -13.90 -0.18
CA PRO A 252 12.27 -12.65 -0.57
C PRO A 252 13.22 -11.46 -0.40
N LEU A 253 12.99 -10.41 -1.18
CA LEU A 253 13.82 -9.20 -1.15
C LEU A 253 13.53 -8.31 0.07
N MET A 254 12.26 -8.19 0.44
CA MET A 254 11.78 -7.18 1.37
C MET A 254 11.41 -7.76 2.74
N PRO A 255 11.66 -7.02 3.83
CA PRO A 255 11.10 -7.37 5.14
C PRO A 255 9.57 -7.19 5.14
N ASP A 256 8.89 -7.97 5.97
CA ASP A 256 7.43 -7.87 6.12
C ASP A 256 7.02 -6.48 6.63
N HIS A 257 5.94 -5.94 6.07
CA HIS A 257 5.38 -4.65 6.45
C HIS A 257 3.86 -4.63 6.19
N PRO A 258 3.03 -4.00 7.05
CA PRO A 258 1.65 -4.46 7.05
C PRO A 258 0.58 -3.35 6.97
N ASP A 259 0.93 -2.05 6.77
CA ASP A 259 -0.02 -0.92 6.95
C ASP A 259 -0.02 0.15 5.85
N THR A 260 -1.21 0.67 5.51
CA THR A 260 -1.48 1.68 4.47
C THR A 260 -2.94 2.18 4.66
N VAL A 261 -3.32 3.36 4.13
CA VAL A 261 -4.72 3.87 3.99
C VAL A 261 -5.14 4.00 2.51
N TYR A 262 -6.37 3.59 2.18
CA TYR A 262 -6.95 3.54 0.84
C TYR A 262 -8.33 4.17 0.89
N LEU A 263 -8.66 4.91 -0.16
CA LEU A 263 -10.00 5.43 -0.39
C LEU A 263 -10.32 5.42 -1.88
N CYS A 264 -11.62 5.34 -2.17
CA CYS A 264 -12.15 5.53 -3.50
C CYS A 264 -13.35 6.46 -3.45
N VAL A 265 -13.53 7.24 -4.51
CA VAL A 265 -14.66 8.15 -4.67
C VAL A 265 -15.17 8.03 -6.10
N VAL A 266 -16.48 8.02 -6.27
CA VAL A 266 -17.15 8.22 -7.56
C VAL A 266 -18.17 9.33 -7.38
N ASP A 267 -18.10 10.37 -8.21
CA ASP A 267 -19.03 11.49 -8.14
C ASP A 267 -20.24 11.34 -9.08
N LYS A 268 -21.10 12.36 -9.09
CA LYS A 268 -22.30 12.44 -9.94
C LYS A 268 -21.98 12.40 -11.44
N ASP A 269 -20.81 12.88 -11.84
CA ASP A 269 -20.36 12.97 -13.24
C ASP A 269 -19.55 11.73 -13.64
N ARG A 270 -19.46 10.74 -12.74
CA ARG A 270 -18.72 9.48 -12.89
C ARG A 270 -17.20 9.68 -12.99
N ASN A 271 -16.68 10.79 -12.46
CA ASN A 271 -15.26 10.87 -12.15
C ASN A 271 -14.96 9.84 -11.05
N ALA A 272 -13.97 8.99 -11.29
CA ALA A 272 -13.61 7.91 -10.39
C ALA A 272 -12.16 8.10 -9.93
N VAL A 273 -11.97 8.11 -8.61
CA VAL A 273 -10.65 8.24 -7.98
C VAL A 273 -10.37 6.98 -7.18
N SER A 274 -9.20 6.39 -7.42
CA SER A 274 -8.59 5.34 -6.60
C SER A 274 -7.34 5.92 -5.98
N LEU A 275 -7.35 6.17 -4.66
CA LEU A 275 -6.29 6.92 -3.97
C LEU A 275 -5.78 6.15 -2.77
N ILE A 276 -4.46 6.13 -2.62
CA ILE A 276 -3.81 5.31 -1.63
C ILE A 276 -2.52 5.97 -1.11
N ASN A 277 -2.42 6.07 0.21
CA ASN A 277 -1.34 6.78 0.90
C ASN A 277 -0.80 5.93 2.06
N SER A 278 0.49 5.99 2.34
CA SER A 278 1.08 5.28 3.49
C SER A 278 2.44 5.82 3.90
N LEU A 279 2.73 5.70 5.20
CA LEU A 279 4.05 5.86 5.79
C LEU A 279 4.93 4.60 5.68
N PHE A 280 4.46 3.56 4.97
CA PHE A 280 4.97 2.17 4.87
C PHE A 280 4.59 1.29 6.06
N ASP A 281 4.96 1.69 7.26
CA ASP A 281 4.48 1.11 8.52
C ASP A 281 3.49 2.04 9.22
N ASN A 282 2.77 1.54 10.24
CA ASN A 282 1.79 2.29 11.04
C ASN A 282 2.24 3.74 11.34
N PHE A 283 3.36 3.88 12.04
CA PHE A 283 3.98 5.18 12.34
C PHE A 283 5.23 5.44 11.48
N GLY A 284 5.36 4.73 10.36
CA GLY A 284 6.53 4.80 9.48
C GLY A 284 7.84 4.54 10.24
N SER A 285 8.73 5.53 10.22
CA SER A 285 10.02 5.49 10.93
C SER A 285 9.90 5.73 12.43
N ALA A 286 8.72 6.09 12.94
CA ALA A 286 8.47 6.65 14.26
C ALA A 286 9.23 7.96 14.56
N ILE A 287 9.89 8.56 13.56
CA ILE A 287 10.55 9.87 13.70
C ILE A 287 9.51 10.97 13.46
N LEU A 288 9.23 11.73 14.52
CA LEU A 288 8.32 12.87 14.48
C LEU A 288 9.12 14.19 14.37
N ALA A 289 8.79 15.04 13.41
CA ALA A 289 9.28 16.40 13.34
C ALA A 289 8.43 17.29 14.28
N PRO A 290 8.98 17.77 15.42
CA PRO A 290 8.16 18.22 16.55
C PRO A 290 7.43 19.53 16.32
N ARG A 291 8.00 20.47 15.55
CA ARG A 291 7.38 21.79 15.33
C ARG A 291 6.28 21.73 14.28
N SER A 292 6.42 20.81 13.31
CA SER A 292 5.46 20.60 12.23
C SER A 292 4.44 19.50 12.52
N GLY A 293 4.71 18.62 13.49
CA GLY A 293 3.86 17.49 13.82
C GLY A 293 3.84 16.39 12.75
N VAL A 294 4.82 16.38 11.83
CA VAL A 294 4.88 15.42 10.71
C VAL A 294 5.57 14.13 11.14
N MET A 295 4.85 13.01 11.08
CA MET A 295 5.41 11.66 11.24
C MET A 295 6.02 11.19 9.92
N LEU A 296 7.28 10.76 9.95
CA LEU A 296 8.04 10.47 8.73
C LEU A 296 7.92 8.99 8.31
N ASN A 297 7.72 8.77 7.00
CA ASN A 297 7.67 7.44 6.40
C ASN A 297 8.98 6.69 6.56
N ASN A 298 8.96 5.35 6.51
CA ASN A 298 10.17 4.53 6.41
C ASN A 298 10.23 3.75 5.08
N ARG A 299 9.73 4.36 4.00
CA ARG A 299 9.58 3.70 2.69
C ARG A 299 10.90 3.23 2.08
N ALA A 300 12.03 3.85 2.41
CA ALA A 300 13.33 3.45 1.89
C ALA A 300 13.80 2.08 2.42
N CYS A 301 13.10 1.47 3.39
CA CYS A 301 13.24 0.06 3.74
C CYS A 301 13.05 -0.89 2.55
N CYS A 302 12.33 -0.46 1.51
CA CYS A 302 12.11 -1.28 0.33
C CYS A 302 13.32 -1.32 -0.60
N PHE A 303 14.38 -0.53 -0.37
CA PHE A 303 15.61 -0.66 -1.15
C PHE A 303 16.39 -1.91 -0.74
N SER A 304 17.03 -2.52 -1.73
CA SER A 304 18.06 -3.54 -1.49
C SER A 304 19.39 -2.89 -1.11
N LEU A 305 20.11 -3.51 -0.17
CA LEU A 305 21.54 -3.22 0.06
C LEU A 305 22.47 -4.20 -0.67
N ALA A 306 21.91 -5.23 -1.32
CA ALA A 306 22.65 -6.16 -2.15
C ALA A 306 23.27 -5.43 -3.36
N GLU A 307 24.53 -5.72 -3.62
CA GLU A 307 25.25 -5.16 -4.76
C GLU A 307 24.67 -5.67 -6.08
N GLY A 308 24.54 -4.79 -7.08
CA GLY A 308 24.01 -5.13 -8.40
C GLY A 308 22.49 -5.35 -8.47
N HIS A 309 21.77 -5.31 -7.35
CA HIS A 309 20.32 -5.49 -7.35
C HIS A 309 19.61 -4.34 -8.11
N PRO A 310 18.62 -4.60 -8.98
CA PRO A 310 17.93 -3.54 -9.74
C PRO A 310 17.32 -2.44 -8.86
N ASN A 311 16.78 -2.83 -7.71
CA ASN A 311 16.21 -1.95 -6.68
C ASN A 311 17.23 -1.59 -5.56
N ALA A 312 18.52 -1.52 -5.87
CA ALA A 312 19.53 -1.10 -4.90
C ALA A 312 19.36 0.38 -4.48
N LEU A 313 19.66 0.69 -3.22
CA LEU A 313 19.67 2.08 -2.72
C LEU A 313 20.64 2.93 -3.56
N ALA A 314 20.13 3.99 -4.18
CA ALA A 314 20.97 4.97 -4.87
C ALA A 314 20.36 6.38 -4.80
N PRO A 315 21.18 7.43 -4.97
CA PRO A 315 20.74 8.83 -4.94
C PRO A 315 19.57 9.11 -5.88
N GLY A 316 18.55 9.81 -5.39
CA GLY A 316 17.41 10.26 -6.21
C GLY A 316 16.48 9.16 -6.72
N ARG A 317 16.81 7.88 -6.49
CA ARG A 317 15.97 6.74 -6.90
C ARG A 317 14.69 6.66 -6.06
N ARG A 318 13.64 6.09 -6.64
CA ARG A 318 12.45 5.68 -5.89
C ARG A 318 12.63 4.24 -5.40
N PRO A 319 12.40 3.95 -4.11
CA PRO A 319 12.37 2.57 -3.62
C PRO A 319 11.19 1.84 -4.24
N LEU A 320 11.27 0.51 -4.45
CA LEU A 320 10.10 -0.32 -4.74
C LEU A 320 8.91 0.08 -3.85
N HIS A 321 7.74 0.26 -4.45
CA HIS A 321 6.58 0.77 -3.76
C HIS A 321 5.47 -0.28 -3.66
N THR A 322 5.00 -0.52 -2.44
CA THR A 322 4.00 -1.56 -2.20
C THR A 322 2.57 -1.08 -2.37
N ILE A 323 2.36 0.23 -2.45
CA ILE A 323 1.02 0.80 -2.53
C ILE A 323 0.48 0.71 -3.97
N ILE A 324 -0.72 0.12 -4.14
CA ILE A 324 -1.33 -0.14 -5.44
C ILE A 324 -2.82 0.29 -5.49
N PRO A 325 -3.15 1.45 -6.08
CA PRO A 325 -4.53 1.83 -6.35
C PRO A 325 -5.01 1.22 -7.66
N GLY A 326 -6.05 0.40 -7.62
CA GLY A 326 -6.60 -0.26 -8.78
C GLY A 326 -7.74 0.52 -9.44
N MET A 327 -7.87 0.38 -10.76
CA MET A 327 -9.02 0.86 -11.52
C MET A 327 -9.47 -0.22 -12.51
N LEU A 328 -10.77 -0.51 -12.55
CA LEU A 328 -11.37 -1.41 -13.53
C LEU A 328 -12.08 -0.59 -14.61
N THR A 329 -11.91 -0.99 -15.87
CA THR A 329 -12.64 -0.37 -17.00
C THR A 329 -13.20 -1.44 -17.94
N ALA A 330 -14.29 -1.11 -18.64
CA ALA A 330 -14.85 -1.93 -19.71
C ALA A 330 -15.52 -1.04 -20.76
N GLY A 331 -15.37 -1.38 -22.04
CA GLY A 331 -15.96 -0.61 -23.13
C GLY A 331 -15.57 0.88 -23.13
N GLY A 332 -14.34 1.19 -22.72
CA GLY A 332 -13.83 2.57 -22.65
C GLY A 332 -14.35 3.42 -21.48
N ARG A 333 -15.07 2.81 -20.51
CA ARG A 333 -15.62 3.51 -19.34
C ARG A 333 -15.04 2.96 -18.04
N ALA A 334 -14.92 3.81 -17.02
CA ALA A 334 -14.63 3.40 -15.65
C ALA A 334 -15.77 2.52 -15.12
N VAL A 335 -15.40 1.39 -14.50
CA VAL A 335 -16.34 0.42 -13.91
C VAL A 335 -16.19 0.42 -12.40
N MET A 336 -14.97 0.47 -11.86
CA MET A 336 -14.77 0.40 -10.42
C MET A 336 -13.37 0.93 -10.03
N PRO A 337 -13.26 2.04 -9.27
CA PRO A 337 -12.07 2.25 -8.44
C PRO A 337 -12.09 1.25 -7.28
N PHE A 338 -10.95 0.61 -7.03
CA PHE A 338 -10.81 -0.37 -5.95
C PHE A 338 -9.39 -0.42 -5.41
N GLY A 339 -9.27 -0.94 -4.19
CA GLY A 339 -7.98 -1.20 -3.58
C GLY A 339 -8.15 -2.07 -2.35
N VAL A 340 -7.18 -2.96 -2.11
CA VAL A 340 -7.12 -3.78 -0.90
C VAL A 340 -5.79 -3.50 -0.22
N MET A 341 -5.85 -2.89 0.95
CA MET A 341 -4.72 -2.50 1.79
C MET A 341 -3.93 -3.71 2.30
N GLY A 342 -2.74 -3.49 2.84
CA GLY A 342 -2.03 -4.50 3.66
C GLY A 342 -0.59 -4.79 3.23
N GLY A 343 0.13 -3.77 2.74
CA GLY A 343 1.54 -3.92 2.39
C GLY A 343 1.79 -4.95 1.30
N HIS A 344 2.44 -6.06 1.62
CA HIS A 344 2.62 -7.14 0.65
C HIS A 344 1.30 -7.77 0.24
N TYR A 345 0.28 -7.84 1.11
CA TYR A 345 -1.00 -8.48 0.82
C TYR A 345 -1.78 -7.84 -0.34
N GLN A 346 -1.49 -6.59 -0.71
CA GLN A 346 -2.34 -5.81 -1.60
C GLN A 346 -2.65 -6.50 -2.94
N ALA A 347 -1.64 -7.06 -3.61
CA ALA A 347 -1.85 -7.74 -4.90
C ALA A 347 -2.73 -8.99 -4.76
N VAL A 348 -2.49 -9.82 -3.73
CA VAL A 348 -3.33 -11.00 -3.44
C VAL A 348 -4.77 -10.59 -3.13
N GLY A 349 -4.94 -9.55 -2.30
CA GLY A 349 -6.24 -9.03 -1.92
C GLY A 349 -7.04 -8.48 -3.11
N GLN A 350 -6.40 -7.69 -3.97
CA GLN A 350 -7.01 -7.17 -5.19
C GLN A 350 -7.40 -8.29 -6.16
N VAL A 351 -6.52 -9.27 -6.40
CA VAL A 351 -6.83 -10.42 -7.26
C VAL A 351 -8.01 -11.21 -6.70
N ARG A 352 -8.02 -11.46 -5.39
CA ARG A 352 -9.13 -12.14 -4.72
C ARG A 352 -10.45 -11.41 -4.92
N LEU A 353 -10.47 -10.08 -4.73
CA LEU A 353 -11.63 -9.22 -4.96
C LEU A 353 -12.10 -9.28 -6.42
N LEU A 354 -11.18 -9.13 -7.37
CA LEU A 354 -11.51 -9.13 -8.79
C LEU A 354 -12.05 -10.48 -9.26
N ARG A 355 -11.48 -11.60 -8.81
CA ARG A 355 -12.03 -12.91 -9.15
C ARG A 355 -13.43 -13.12 -8.54
N ALA A 356 -13.64 -12.72 -7.29
CA ALA A 356 -14.96 -12.78 -6.67
C ALA A 356 -16.04 -12.01 -7.46
N LEU A 357 -15.70 -10.83 -7.97
CA LEU A 357 -16.61 -10.03 -8.80
C LEU A 357 -16.78 -10.61 -10.22
N LEU A 358 -15.68 -10.96 -10.89
CA LEU A 358 -15.65 -11.23 -12.33
C LEU A 358 -15.73 -12.70 -12.71
N ASP A 359 -15.21 -13.61 -11.87
CA ASP A 359 -15.38 -15.06 -12.05
C ASP A 359 -16.70 -15.54 -11.41
N ASP A 360 -17.02 -15.03 -10.21
CA ASP A 360 -18.11 -15.59 -9.38
C ASP A 360 -19.39 -14.71 -9.36
N GLY A 361 -19.35 -13.48 -9.88
CA GLY A 361 -20.52 -12.60 -9.99
C GLY A 361 -21.01 -12.00 -8.66
N LEU A 362 -20.14 -11.97 -7.63
CA LEU A 362 -20.48 -11.40 -6.33
C LEU A 362 -20.52 -9.86 -6.36
N ASP A 363 -21.28 -9.24 -5.47
CA ASP A 363 -21.24 -7.79 -5.27
C ASP A 363 -19.99 -7.35 -4.48
N PRO A 364 -19.62 -6.04 -4.52
CA PRO A 364 -18.42 -5.56 -3.85
C PRO A 364 -18.33 -5.89 -2.35
N GLN A 365 -19.45 -5.86 -1.61
CA GLN A 365 -19.44 -6.13 -0.17
C GLN A 365 -19.21 -7.61 0.10
N THR A 366 -20.00 -8.49 -0.54
CA THR A 366 -19.84 -9.95 -0.40
C THR A 366 -18.44 -10.40 -0.83
N ALA A 367 -17.88 -9.80 -1.89
CA ALA A 367 -16.52 -10.10 -2.34
C ALA A 367 -15.44 -9.72 -1.31
N LEU A 368 -15.59 -8.59 -0.62
CA LEU A 368 -14.67 -8.15 0.44
C LEU A 368 -14.75 -9.02 1.70
N GLU A 369 -15.94 -9.58 1.99
CA GLU A 369 -16.20 -10.45 3.14
C GLU A 369 -15.62 -11.86 3.00
N LEU A 370 -15.28 -12.30 1.79
CA LEU A 370 -14.72 -13.62 1.57
C LEU A 370 -13.51 -13.88 2.48
N PRO A 371 -13.35 -15.11 3.02
CA PRO A 371 -12.18 -15.49 3.79
C PRO A 371 -10.90 -15.33 2.97
N ARG A 372 -9.84 -14.85 3.63
CA ARG A 372 -8.57 -14.53 2.97
C ARG A 372 -7.44 -15.46 3.39
N VAL A 373 -6.55 -15.71 2.44
CA VAL A 373 -5.24 -16.33 2.65
C VAL A 373 -4.16 -15.41 2.09
N PHE A 374 -2.97 -15.45 2.70
CA PHE A 374 -1.82 -14.73 2.23
C PHE A 374 -0.58 -15.63 2.29
N PRO A 375 0.01 -16.01 1.13
CA PRO A 375 1.31 -16.63 1.12
C PRO A 375 2.38 -15.59 1.42
N VAL A 376 2.86 -15.57 2.66
CA VAL A 376 3.97 -14.70 3.05
C VAL A 376 5.17 -15.05 2.16
N PRO A 377 5.80 -14.09 1.47
CA PRO A 377 6.98 -14.35 0.65
C PRO A 377 8.05 -15.11 1.45
N GLY A 378 8.52 -16.25 0.93
CA GLY A 378 9.48 -17.14 1.62
C GLY A 378 8.98 -17.81 2.91
N GLY A 379 7.69 -17.67 3.25
CA GLY A 379 7.13 -18.01 4.54
C GLY A 379 5.91 -18.95 4.50
N PRO A 380 5.20 -19.10 5.62
CA PRO A 380 3.95 -19.86 5.67
C PRO A 380 2.82 -19.13 4.94
N VAL A 381 1.70 -19.84 4.74
CA VAL A 381 0.45 -19.22 4.32
C VAL A 381 -0.31 -18.77 5.56
N GLN A 382 -0.52 -17.49 5.71
CA GLN A 382 -1.45 -16.94 6.70
C GLN A 382 -2.87 -17.20 6.21
N ALA A 383 -3.74 -17.76 7.05
CA ALA A 383 -5.11 -18.11 6.68
C ALA A 383 -6.10 -17.73 7.78
N GLU A 384 -7.11 -16.95 7.44
CA GLU A 384 -8.12 -16.50 8.39
C GLU A 384 -8.92 -17.65 9.01
N ASP A 385 -9.40 -17.42 10.23
CA ASP A 385 -10.16 -18.44 10.98
C ASP A 385 -11.55 -18.70 10.34
N THR A 386 -12.02 -17.80 9.47
CA THR A 386 -13.27 -17.93 8.71
C THR A 386 -13.17 -18.89 7.52
N LEU A 387 -11.99 -19.44 7.21
CA LEU A 387 -11.87 -20.52 6.22
C LEU A 387 -12.62 -21.77 6.70
N THR A 388 -13.36 -22.41 5.79
CA THR A 388 -14.03 -23.68 6.09
C THR A 388 -13.02 -24.79 6.39
N ALA A 389 -13.41 -25.76 7.21
CA ALA A 389 -12.57 -26.92 7.52
C ALA A 389 -12.16 -27.70 6.26
N VAL A 390 -13.07 -27.80 5.28
CA VAL A 390 -12.81 -28.45 3.99
C VAL A 390 -11.71 -27.71 3.22
N ALA A 391 -11.81 -26.39 3.09
CA ALA A 391 -10.80 -25.58 2.42
C ALA A 391 -9.43 -25.68 3.12
N ARG A 392 -9.43 -25.57 4.45
CA ARG A 392 -8.22 -25.67 5.28
C ARG A 392 -7.53 -27.03 5.12
N ASN A 393 -8.29 -28.12 5.24
CA ASN A 393 -7.74 -29.47 5.09
C ASN A 393 -7.25 -29.74 3.66
N GLY A 394 -7.95 -29.24 2.65
CA GLY A 394 -7.53 -29.35 1.26
C GLY A 394 -6.24 -28.58 0.95
N LEU A 395 -5.99 -27.45 1.62
CA LEU A 395 -4.71 -26.74 1.52
C LEU A 395 -3.58 -27.49 2.22
N LEU A 396 -3.83 -28.03 3.42
CA LEU A 396 -2.85 -28.85 4.16
C LEU A 396 -2.48 -30.11 3.38
N ALA A 397 -3.44 -30.78 2.75
CA ALA A 397 -3.23 -31.97 1.94
C ALA A 397 -2.32 -31.70 0.71
N ARG A 398 -2.35 -30.47 0.19
CA ARG A 398 -1.45 -30.02 -0.90
C ARG A 398 -0.07 -29.58 -0.40
N GLY A 399 0.20 -29.67 0.90
CA GLY A 399 1.51 -29.33 1.49
C GLY A 399 1.67 -27.88 1.94
N HIS A 400 0.59 -27.08 1.97
CA HIS A 400 0.67 -25.71 2.49
C HIS A 400 0.84 -25.69 4.01
N ARG A 401 1.81 -24.90 4.51
CA ARG A 401 1.94 -24.64 5.95
C ARG A 401 1.06 -23.46 6.35
N LEU A 402 -0.09 -23.75 6.96
CA LEU A 402 -1.03 -22.72 7.39
C LEU A 402 -0.70 -22.19 8.79
N VAL A 403 -0.74 -20.87 8.96
CA VAL A 403 -0.64 -20.19 10.26
C VAL A 403 -1.76 -19.16 10.41
N LYS A 404 -2.09 -18.81 11.66
CA LYS A 404 -3.04 -17.73 11.92
C LYS A 404 -2.39 -16.39 11.59
N PRO A 405 -3.06 -15.48 10.86
CA PRO A 405 -2.59 -14.12 10.65
C PRO A 405 -2.42 -13.40 12.00
N PRO A 406 -1.33 -12.65 12.23
CA PRO A 406 -1.15 -11.89 13.47
C PRO A 406 -2.12 -10.70 13.56
N LYS A 407 -2.64 -10.26 12.41
CA LYS A 407 -3.63 -9.19 12.28
C LYS A 407 -4.56 -9.49 11.09
N PRO A 408 -5.71 -8.82 10.96
CA PRO A 408 -6.61 -9.03 9.84
C PRO A 408 -5.92 -8.82 8.49
N LEU A 409 -6.20 -9.69 7.52
CA LEU A 409 -5.56 -9.65 6.21
C LEU A 409 -6.16 -8.53 5.36
N GLY A 410 -5.46 -7.40 5.33
CA GLY A 410 -5.75 -6.27 4.48
C GLY A 410 -6.99 -5.45 4.85
N GLY A 411 -7.41 -4.61 3.92
CA GLY A 411 -8.65 -3.86 4.03
C GLY A 411 -9.08 -3.28 2.70
N GLY A 412 -10.22 -3.68 2.16
CA GLY A 412 -10.67 -3.21 0.86
C GLY A 412 -11.72 -2.10 0.90
N GLN A 413 -11.70 -1.26 -0.13
CA GLN A 413 -12.81 -0.39 -0.51
C GLN A 413 -13.01 -0.51 -2.02
N ALA A 414 -14.26 -0.48 -2.46
CA ALA A 414 -14.60 -0.52 -3.87
C ALA A 414 -15.94 0.16 -4.13
N ILE A 415 -16.07 0.80 -5.29
CA ILE A 415 -17.36 1.38 -5.75
C ILE A 415 -17.61 0.88 -7.17
N TRP A 416 -18.56 -0.03 -7.34
CA TRP A 416 -19.00 -0.48 -8.65
C TRP A 416 -19.95 0.54 -9.29
N ILE A 417 -19.68 0.90 -10.54
CA ILE A 417 -20.49 1.81 -11.35
C ILE A 417 -21.37 0.98 -12.28
N ASP A 418 -22.64 0.86 -11.93
CA ASP A 418 -23.65 0.24 -12.80
C ASP A 418 -24.18 1.28 -13.78
N HIS A 419 -23.58 1.33 -14.97
CA HIS A 419 -23.95 2.28 -16.02
C HIS A 419 -25.36 2.05 -16.58
N ASP A 420 -25.84 0.81 -16.58
CA ASP A 420 -27.13 0.46 -17.19
C ASP A 420 -28.29 0.89 -16.29
N ARG A 421 -28.14 0.72 -14.97
CA ARG A 421 -29.12 1.17 -13.97
C ARG A 421 -28.85 2.59 -13.47
N GLY A 422 -27.68 3.15 -13.72
CA GLY A 422 -27.28 4.48 -13.26
C GLY A 422 -26.98 4.57 -11.77
N VAL A 423 -26.63 3.46 -11.10
CA VAL A 423 -26.41 3.39 -9.65
C VAL A 423 -24.95 3.10 -9.27
N LEU A 424 -24.58 3.48 -8.06
CA LEU A 424 -23.28 3.19 -7.46
C LEU A 424 -23.45 2.16 -6.33
N ILE A 425 -22.61 1.13 -6.31
CA ILE A 425 -22.66 0.06 -5.31
C ILE A 425 -21.33 0.05 -4.57
N GLY A 426 -21.33 0.49 -3.31
CA GLY A 426 -20.13 0.56 -2.48
C GLY A 426 -19.95 -0.68 -1.61
N GLY A 427 -18.71 -1.12 -1.42
CA GLY A 427 -18.31 -2.11 -0.44
C GLY A 427 -17.17 -1.59 0.44
N SER A 428 -17.24 -1.87 1.75
CA SER A 428 -16.22 -1.49 2.72
C SER A 428 -15.80 -2.69 3.55
N GLU A 429 -14.51 -2.75 3.86
CA GLU A 429 -13.90 -3.81 4.66
C GLU A 429 -14.59 -4.02 6.02
N PRO A 430 -15.09 -5.24 6.34
CA PRO A 430 -15.62 -5.56 7.67
C PRO A 430 -14.54 -5.73 8.75
N ARG A 431 -13.28 -5.99 8.36
CA ARG A 431 -12.13 -6.22 9.27
C ARG A 431 -11.54 -4.94 9.87
N LYS A 432 -11.97 -3.75 9.43
CA LYS A 432 -11.44 -2.46 9.87
C LYS A 432 -12.57 -1.47 10.15
N ASP A 433 -12.28 -0.46 10.96
CA ASP A 433 -13.15 0.71 11.07
C ASP A 433 -13.14 1.44 9.71
N GLY A 434 -14.28 1.52 9.05
CA GLY A 434 -14.44 2.08 7.71
C GLY A 434 -15.90 2.07 7.30
N LEU A 435 -16.22 2.73 6.18
CA LEU A 435 -17.59 2.82 5.68
C LEU A 435 -17.62 3.10 4.18
N ALA A 436 -18.66 2.58 3.52
CA ALA A 436 -19.11 3.01 2.20
C ALA A 436 -20.34 3.92 2.38
N LEU A 437 -20.28 5.14 1.85
CA LEU A 437 -21.36 6.13 2.00
C LEU A 437 -21.78 6.68 0.63
N GLY A 438 -23.09 6.77 0.40
CA GLY A 438 -23.68 7.57 -0.66
C GLY A 438 -24.03 8.96 -0.15
N TYR A 439 -23.91 9.96 -1.03
CA TYR A 439 -24.37 11.32 -0.78
C TYR A 439 -25.15 11.79 -2.02
N GLU A 440 -26.30 12.40 -1.79
CA GLU A 440 -27.19 12.95 -2.83
C GLU A 440 -27.09 14.48 -2.90
#